data_AF-W9S5W5-F1
#
_entry.id   AF-W9S5W5-F1
#
_cell.length_a   1.000
_cell.length_b   1.000
_cell.length_c   1.000
_cell.angle_alpha   90.00
_cell.angle_beta   90.00
_cell.angle_gamma   90.00
#
_symmetry.space_group_name_H-M   'P 1'
#
loop_
_entity.id
_entity.type
_entity.pdbx_description
1 polymer ?
#
loop_
_entity_poly.entity_id
_entity_poly.type
_entity_poly.pdbx_seq_one_letter_code
_entity_poly.pdbx_strand_id
1 'polypeptide(L)'
;MWSRTFSPKKLAFLFHPSKVKPLDQWVSPFQAFFSTDIVGDQPILVRDFIHSALYDPNHGYFSQRSRSVGVLDRSIKFNQLGGRKAYLKHLDKIYKDSDIGWFTPVELFKPWYAHGIAEAILRTANLSVPLKIYEIGGGSGTCAKGIMDYIKLNAPPRVYNNMTYISVEISLSLAKIQRETVGEVQCHSSRFRVERRDAADRSGWGEVQQEPCWVIMLEVLDNLPHDLIYSKDQVSPWMEVWVEKQVESGTLSELYKPLEDSLIKRCFKILDMDKSQATQSGVILKAKSIWSKVFPKPQRCWLPTGCLKLLDVVHGVLPKMSLIASDFSYLPDVTIPGERAPLVSTKKDGRSSDYSSYLDAKGDADIFFPTDFRLLELMDHYCSGWLKPDKDQSSKQGKKRRTIILDTSSFMEEFGLPSKTRTKDGYNPLLDDFKNTKFYLSVPTHNIK
;
A
#
# COMPACT_ATOMS: atom_id res chain seq x y z
N MET A 1 4.40 14.14 -48.52
CA MET A 1 5.84 13.83 -48.57
C MET A 1 6.39 13.82 -47.15
N TRP A 2 6.86 12.65 -46.72
CA TRP A 2 7.77 12.37 -45.59
C TRP A 2 7.33 12.80 -44.19
N SER A 3 6.61 11.88 -43.54
CA SER A 3 6.48 11.76 -42.10
C SER A 3 7.84 11.45 -41.45
N ARG A 4 8.26 12.25 -40.47
CA ARG A 4 9.30 11.87 -39.51
C ARG A 4 8.69 11.81 -38.11
N THR A 5 8.52 10.58 -37.66
CA THR A 5 8.22 10.15 -36.30
C THR A 5 9.31 10.62 -35.33
N PHE A 6 8.94 11.41 -34.31
CA PHE A 6 9.82 11.74 -33.19
C PHE A 6 9.54 10.78 -32.01
N SER A 7 10.63 10.16 -31.53
CA SER A 7 10.69 9.21 -30.43
C SER A 7 10.51 9.89 -29.05
N PRO A 8 9.82 9.26 -28.07
CA PRO A 8 9.66 9.80 -26.73
C PRO A 8 10.84 9.32 -25.85
N LYS A 9 11.96 10.04 -25.90
CA LYS A 9 13.02 9.93 -24.88
C LYS A 9 13.35 11.33 -24.40
N LYS A 10 12.65 11.80 -23.35
CA LYS A 10 13.04 12.86 -22.41
C LYS A 10 11.87 13.13 -21.46
N LEU A 11 11.77 12.36 -20.38
CA LEU A 11 10.93 12.69 -19.23
C LEU A 11 11.44 11.95 -18.00
N ALA A 12 12.57 12.44 -17.48
CA ALA A 12 13.11 12.09 -16.17
C ALA A 12 14.05 13.22 -15.76
N PHE A 13 13.53 14.28 -15.14
CA PHE A 13 14.35 15.29 -14.45
C PHE A 13 13.51 16.03 -13.41
N LEU A 14 13.44 15.47 -12.20
CA LEU A 14 13.45 16.23 -10.95
C LEU A 14 14.30 15.48 -9.90
N PHE A 15 15.49 15.03 -10.29
CA PHE A 15 16.58 14.74 -9.34
C PHE A 15 17.86 15.34 -9.92
N HIS A 16 18.45 16.29 -9.20
CA HIS A 16 19.77 16.83 -9.54
C HIS A 16 20.83 15.80 -9.11
N PRO A 17 21.79 15.42 -9.97
CA PRO A 17 22.94 14.63 -9.54
C PRO A 17 24.02 15.58 -9.01
N SER A 18 24.26 15.60 -7.70
CA SER A 18 25.45 16.26 -7.15
C SER A 18 26.57 15.24 -6.96
N LYS A 19 27.72 15.54 -7.59
CA LYS A 19 28.98 14.81 -7.52
C LYS A 19 29.41 14.62 -6.06
N VAL A 20 29.70 13.38 -5.69
CA VAL A 20 30.30 12.98 -4.42
C VAL A 20 31.72 13.55 -4.32
N LYS A 21 32.03 14.21 -3.20
CA LYS A 21 33.39 14.30 -2.64
C LYS A 21 33.34 13.68 -1.25
N PRO A 22 34.33 12.86 -0.85
CA PRO A 22 34.41 12.37 0.51
C PRO A 22 34.92 13.50 1.40
N LEU A 23 34.23 13.78 2.51
CA LEU A 23 34.79 14.56 3.59
C LEU A 23 34.43 13.92 4.92
N ASP A 24 35.47 13.71 5.72
CA ASP A 24 35.50 12.95 6.95
C ASP A 24 34.62 13.51 8.08
N GLN A 25 34.09 12.54 8.83
CA GLN A 25 33.73 12.51 10.25
C GLN A 25 33.64 13.85 11.00
N TRP A 26 32.42 14.35 11.18
CA TRP A 26 32.05 15.18 12.34
C TRP A 26 30.77 14.63 12.98
N VAL A 27 30.92 14.09 14.18
CA VAL A 27 29.86 13.49 15.00
C VAL A 27 28.94 14.59 15.53
N SER A 28 27.64 14.49 15.23
CA SER A 28 26.60 15.38 15.76
C SER A 28 25.97 14.81 17.05
N PRO A 29 25.54 15.63 18.03
CA PRO A 29 25.21 15.17 19.40
C PRO A 29 23.81 14.56 19.59
N PHE A 30 23.07 14.28 18.51
CA PHE A 30 21.75 13.63 18.60
C PHE A 30 21.81 12.25 17.95
N GLN A 31 22.46 11.30 18.63
CA GLN A 31 22.23 9.88 18.37
C GLN A 31 20.84 9.54 18.88
N ALA A 32 19.84 9.60 17.99
CA ALA A 32 18.70 8.72 18.17
C ALA A 32 19.26 7.30 18.23
N PHE A 33 19.02 6.58 19.32
CA PHE A 33 19.39 5.18 19.46
C PHE A 33 18.50 4.38 18.49
N PHE A 34 18.89 4.35 17.22
CA PHE A 34 18.30 3.47 16.21
C PHE A 34 18.56 2.04 16.64
N SER A 35 17.57 1.15 16.46
CA SER A 35 17.68 -0.22 16.96
C SER A 35 18.78 -0.93 16.19
N THR A 36 19.94 -1.09 16.82
CA THR A 36 20.99 -2.02 16.38
C THR A 36 20.64 -3.47 16.71
N ASP A 37 19.48 -3.71 17.33
CA ASP A 37 19.06 -4.97 17.93
C ASP A 37 17.75 -5.51 17.32
N ILE A 38 17.36 -5.05 16.12
CA ILE A 38 16.22 -5.63 15.37
C ILE A 38 16.40 -7.14 15.20
N VAL A 39 17.65 -7.56 14.95
CA VAL A 39 18.05 -8.96 14.81
C VAL A 39 18.88 -9.34 16.03
N GLY A 40 18.37 -10.27 16.82
CA GLY A 40 19.09 -10.87 17.94
C GLY A 40 20.11 -11.91 17.49
N ASP A 41 20.43 -12.85 18.39
CA ASP A 41 21.41 -13.92 18.09
C ASP A 41 20.89 -14.97 17.10
N GLN A 42 19.58 -15.04 16.90
CA GLN A 42 18.96 -15.97 15.97
C GLN A 42 18.52 -15.24 14.69
N PRO A 43 18.75 -15.82 13.50
CA PRO A 43 18.25 -15.26 12.25
C PRO A 43 16.73 -15.16 12.25
N ILE A 44 16.20 -14.10 11.63
CA ILE A 44 14.75 -13.88 11.45
C ILE A 44 14.40 -13.81 9.96
N LEU A 45 13.13 -14.03 9.60
CA LEU A 45 12.69 -13.86 8.22
C LEU A 45 12.74 -12.39 7.81
N VAL A 46 12.91 -12.14 6.51
CA VAL A 46 12.92 -10.77 5.96
C VAL A 46 11.64 -10.02 6.30
N ARG A 47 10.46 -10.67 6.27
CA ARG A 47 9.21 -10.03 6.69
C ARG A 47 9.23 -9.57 8.16
N ASP A 48 9.90 -10.32 9.05
CA ASP A 48 9.90 -10.02 10.49
C ASP A 48 10.88 -8.87 10.77
N PHE A 49 12.00 -8.84 10.05
CA PHE A 49 12.91 -7.68 10.04
C PHE A 49 12.19 -6.40 9.59
N ILE A 50 11.49 -6.44 8.43
CA ILE A 50 10.75 -5.28 7.90
C ILE A 50 9.64 -4.86 8.85
N HIS A 51 8.91 -5.82 9.41
CA HIS A 51 7.86 -5.53 10.40
C HIS A 51 8.43 -4.75 11.59
N SER A 52 9.55 -5.20 12.16
CA SER A 52 10.20 -4.51 13.28
C SER A 52 10.74 -3.14 12.87
N ALA A 53 11.36 -3.02 11.70
CA ALA A 53 11.86 -1.73 11.19
C ALA A 53 10.73 -0.70 11.00
N LEU A 54 9.53 -1.11 10.60
CA LEU A 54 8.42 -0.20 10.36
C LEU A 54 7.55 0.03 11.61
N TYR A 55 7.22 -1.03 12.34
CA TYR A 55 6.12 -1.07 13.30
C TYR A 55 6.51 -1.43 14.73
N ASP A 56 7.80 -1.60 15.04
CA ASP A 56 8.21 -1.78 16.44
C ASP A 56 7.66 -0.60 17.28
N PRO A 57 7.00 -0.86 18.43
CA PRO A 57 6.33 0.20 19.20
C PRO A 57 7.25 1.33 19.70
N ASN A 58 8.54 1.05 19.85
CA ASN A 58 9.51 2.00 20.40
C ASN A 58 10.52 2.47 19.33
N HIS A 59 10.83 1.60 18.38
CA HIS A 59 11.92 1.79 17.42
C HIS A 59 11.50 1.77 15.96
N GLY A 60 10.25 1.44 15.65
CA GLY A 60 9.76 1.39 14.28
C GLY A 60 9.61 2.79 13.66
N TYR A 61 9.75 2.87 12.35
CA TYR A 61 9.61 4.10 11.57
C TYR A 61 8.32 4.87 11.89
N PHE A 62 7.18 4.17 11.92
CA PHE A 62 5.88 4.77 12.20
C PHE A 62 5.66 5.12 13.68
N SER A 63 6.45 4.55 14.59
CA SER A 63 6.39 4.81 16.02
C SER A 63 7.27 5.99 16.44
N GLN A 64 8.47 6.11 15.87
CA GLN A 64 9.43 7.16 16.22
C GLN A 64 9.06 8.52 15.64
N ARG A 65 8.50 8.55 14.43
CA ARG A 65 8.19 9.80 13.74
C ARG A 65 6.74 10.20 14.01
N SER A 66 6.57 11.16 14.93
CA SER A 66 5.26 11.79 15.22
C SER A 66 4.57 12.44 13.99
N ARG A 67 5.26 12.57 12.85
CA ARG A 67 4.78 13.15 11.58
C ARG A 67 5.24 12.37 10.34
N SER A 68 5.33 11.04 10.42
CA SER A 68 5.62 10.18 9.25
C SER A 68 4.65 10.44 8.10
N VAL A 69 3.35 10.55 8.40
CA VAL A 69 2.29 10.92 7.46
C VAL A 69 1.85 12.37 7.69
N GLY A 70 1.87 13.17 6.64
CA GLY A 70 1.53 14.58 6.69
C GLY A 70 0.04 14.86 6.75
N VAL A 71 -0.36 15.83 7.57
CA VAL A 71 -1.73 16.35 7.61
C VAL A 71 -1.71 17.81 7.17
N LEU A 72 -2.52 18.15 6.15
CA LEU A 72 -2.66 19.54 5.73
C LEU A 72 -3.70 20.27 6.60
N ASP A 73 -3.37 21.43 7.15
CA ASP A 73 -4.36 22.21 7.92
C ASP A 73 -5.56 22.65 7.06
N ARG A 74 -5.34 22.85 5.76
CA ARG A 74 -6.37 23.36 4.82
C ARG A 74 -6.27 22.67 3.47
N SER A 75 -7.42 22.46 2.84
CA SER A 75 -7.49 22.01 1.44
C SER A 75 -6.80 22.99 0.49
N ILE A 76 -6.04 22.45 -0.46
CA ILE A 76 -5.44 23.22 -1.55
C ILE A 76 -6.54 23.81 -2.44
N LYS A 77 -6.41 25.11 -2.76
CA LYS A 77 -7.32 25.81 -3.68
C LYS A 77 -6.80 25.71 -5.11
N PHE A 78 -6.97 24.54 -5.73
CA PHE A 78 -6.42 24.24 -7.07
C PHE A 78 -6.83 25.28 -8.12
N ASN A 79 -8.10 25.72 -8.10
CA ASN A 79 -8.63 26.75 -9.01
C ASN A 79 -8.02 28.15 -8.83
N GLN A 80 -7.21 28.37 -7.80
CA GLN A 80 -6.44 29.61 -7.61
C GLN A 80 -5.00 29.50 -8.15
N LEU A 81 -4.52 28.28 -8.39
CA LEU A 81 -3.19 28.01 -8.94
C LEU A 81 -3.20 28.19 -10.46
N GLY A 82 -2.18 28.88 -10.97
CA GLY A 82 -2.07 29.21 -12.40
C GLY A 82 -1.84 27.99 -13.30
N GLY A 83 -1.34 26.89 -12.76
CA GLY A 83 -1.00 25.69 -13.53
C GLY A 83 0.01 24.79 -12.84
N ARG A 84 0.56 23.83 -13.58
CA ARG A 84 1.52 22.83 -13.05
C ARG A 84 2.70 23.45 -12.30
N LYS A 85 3.33 24.48 -12.87
CA LYS A 85 4.46 25.18 -12.24
C LYS A 85 4.07 25.83 -10.89
N ALA A 86 2.88 26.42 -10.82
CA ALA A 86 2.39 27.05 -9.59
C ALA A 86 2.05 26.00 -8.52
N TYR A 87 1.45 24.88 -8.92
CA TYR A 87 1.19 23.74 -8.04
C TYR A 87 2.47 23.16 -7.46
N LEU A 88 3.48 22.84 -8.29
CA LEU A 88 4.74 22.29 -7.81
C LEU A 88 5.47 23.25 -6.87
N LYS A 89 5.43 24.57 -7.13
CA LYS A 89 5.99 25.57 -6.21
C LYS A 89 5.24 25.60 -4.87
N HIS A 90 3.91 25.46 -4.90
CA HIS A 90 3.10 25.40 -3.68
C HIS A 90 3.41 24.13 -2.87
N LEU A 91 3.51 22.98 -3.54
CA LEU A 91 3.84 21.70 -2.91
C LEU A 91 5.26 21.70 -2.32
N ASP A 92 6.25 22.23 -3.04
CA ASP A 92 7.63 22.40 -2.54
C ASP A 92 7.67 23.28 -1.27
N LYS A 93 6.84 24.34 -1.22
CA LYS A 93 6.71 25.16 -0.02
C LYS A 93 6.15 24.35 1.16
N ILE A 94 5.07 23.60 0.96
CA ILE A 94 4.47 22.75 2.01
C ILE A 94 5.52 21.78 2.57
N TYR A 95 6.31 21.14 1.69
CA TYR A 95 7.34 20.19 2.11
C TYR A 95 8.55 20.83 2.78
N LYS A 96 8.89 22.10 2.49
CA LYS A 96 9.96 22.82 3.18
C LYS A 96 9.54 23.35 4.53
N ASP A 97 8.28 23.77 4.65
CA ASP A 97 7.71 24.32 5.87
C ASP A 97 7.31 23.22 6.87
N SER A 98 7.49 21.94 6.54
CA SER A 98 7.13 20.80 7.38
C SER A 98 8.21 19.72 7.42
N ASP A 99 8.42 19.11 8.59
CA ASP A 99 9.26 17.91 8.77
C ASP A 99 8.48 16.62 8.43
N ILE A 100 7.58 16.71 7.45
CA ILE A 100 6.67 15.64 7.06
C ILE A 100 7.37 14.71 6.06
N GLY A 101 7.28 13.39 6.30
CA GLY A 101 7.76 12.36 5.40
C GLY A 101 7.15 12.48 4.01
N TRP A 102 5.84 12.23 3.91
CA TRP A 102 5.07 12.35 2.68
C TRP A 102 3.63 12.75 2.95
N PHE A 103 2.93 13.22 1.93
CA PHE A 103 1.47 13.39 1.96
C PHE A 103 0.80 12.35 1.08
N THR A 104 -0.24 11.73 1.62
CA THR A 104 -1.10 10.81 0.89
C THR A 104 -2.02 11.57 -0.09
N PRO A 105 -2.57 10.92 -1.12
CA PRO A 105 -3.59 11.50 -1.98
C PRO A 105 -4.81 12.01 -1.20
N VAL A 106 -5.21 11.27 -0.15
CA VAL A 106 -6.31 11.68 0.75
C VAL A 106 -6.04 13.08 1.31
N GLU A 107 -4.81 13.35 1.75
CA GLU A 107 -4.44 14.62 2.35
C GLU A 107 -4.29 15.75 1.33
N LEU A 108 -3.59 15.50 0.22
CA LEU A 108 -3.36 16.50 -0.82
C LEU A 108 -4.65 16.96 -1.49
N PHE A 109 -5.61 16.05 -1.67
CA PHE A 109 -6.82 16.29 -2.46
C PHE A 109 -8.09 16.38 -1.62
N LYS A 110 -7.99 16.50 -0.29
CA LYS A 110 -9.18 16.57 0.56
C LYS A 110 -10.11 17.74 0.25
N PRO A 111 -11.44 17.54 0.25
CA PRO A 111 -12.14 16.28 0.53
C PRO A 111 -12.40 15.43 -0.74
N TRP A 112 -11.93 15.87 -1.89
CA TRP A 112 -12.36 15.37 -3.21
C TRP A 112 -11.97 13.91 -3.47
N TYR A 113 -10.84 13.45 -2.93
CA TYR A 113 -10.45 12.05 -3.02
C TYR A 113 -11.43 11.13 -2.26
N ALA A 114 -11.75 11.49 -1.01
CA ALA A 114 -12.73 10.76 -0.19
C ALA A 114 -14.14 10.78 -0.81
N HIS A 115 -14.54 11.88 -1.45
CA HIS A 115 -15.82 11.96 -2.17
C HIS A 115 -15.92 10.94 -3.31
N GLY A 116 -14.85 10.73 -4.07
CA GLY A 116 -14.82 9.71 -5.13
C GLY A 116 -15.04 8.30 -4.57
N ILE A 117 -14.43 8.00 -3.43
CA ILE A 117 -14.62 6.73 -2.74
C ILE A 117 -16.05 6.57 -2.23
N ALA A 118 -16.61 7.61 -1.60
CA ALA A 118 -17.98 7.61 -1.11
C ALA A 118 -19.00 7.40 -2.23
N GLU A 119 -18.81 8.04 -3.39
CA GLU A 119 -19.66 7.87 -4.56
C GLU A 119 -19.58 6.45 -5.13
N ALA A 120 -18.38 5.88 -5.22
CA ALA A 120 -18.20 4.48 -5.63
C ALA A 120 -18.95 3.51 -4.70
N ILE A 121 -18.92 3.75 -3.38
CA ILE A 121 -19.68 2.99 -2.39
C ILE A 121 -21.19 3.17 -2.62
N LEU A 122 -21.70 4.40 -2.69
CA LEU A 122 -23.14 4.66 -2.82
C LEU A 122 -23.74 4.09 -4.11
N ARG A 123 -22.99 4.09 -5.23
CA ARG A 123 -23.43 3.53 -6.51
C ARG A 123 -23.51 2.01 -6.52
N THR A 124 -22.79 1.32 -5.63
CA THR A 124 -22.64 -0.15 -5.69
C THR A 124 -23.15 -0.88 -4.45
N ALA A 125 -23.29 -0.20 -3.32
CA ALA A 125 -23.77 -0.78 -2.08
C ALA A 125 -25.27 -1.12 -2.14
N ASN A 126 -25.66 -2.23 -1.52
CA ASN A 126 -27.06 -2.50 -1.23
C ASN A 126 -27.52 -1.62 -0.05
N LEU A 127 -28.09 -0.46 -0.35
CA LEU A 127 -28.59 0.49 0.65
C LEU A 127 -29.92 0.07 1.30
N SER A 128 -30.39 -1.16 1.07
CA SER A 128 -31.54 -1.74 1.80
C SER A 128 -31.13 -2.27 3.17
N VAL A 129 -29.82 -2.49 3.40
CA VAL A 129 -29.24 -2.84 4.71
C VAL A 129 -28.39 -1.69 5.23
N PRO A 130 -28.15 -1.60 6.56
CA PRO A 130 -27.27 -0.59 7.15
C PRO A 130 -25.87 -0.60 6.50
N LEU A 131 -25.36 0.59 6.18
CA LEU A 131 -24.02 0.73 5.58
C LEU A 131 -22.94 0.59 6.67
N LYS A 132 -22.12 -0.45 6.57
CA LYS A 132 -21.00 -0.69 7.47
C LYS A 132 -19.67 -0.57 6.72
N ILE A 133 -18.76 0.28 7.22
CA ILE A 133 -17.46 0.54 6.62
C ILE A 133 -16.37 0.25 7.66
N TYR A 134 -15.38 -0.52 7.26
CA TYR A 134 -14.11 -0.68 7.94
C TYR A 134 -13.03 0.03 7.12
N GLU A 135 -12.26 0.92 7.73
CA GLU A 135 -11.08 1.53 7.12
C GLU A 135 -9.85 1.02 7.85
N ILE A 136 -8.97 0.29 7.18
CA ILE A 136 -7.71 -0.19 7.77
C ILE A 136 -6.64 0.86 7.47
N GLY A 137 -5.94 1.33 8.50
CA GLY A 137 -4.91 2.36 8.34
C GLY A 137 -5.47 3.73 7.95
N GLY A 138 -6.50 4.22 8.65
CA GLY A 138 -7.20 5.48 8.31
C GLY A 138 -6.39 6.77 8.46
N GLY A 139 -5.10 6.69 8.79
CA GLY A 139 -4.19 7.82 8.90
C GLY A 139 -4.70 8.87 9.89
N SER A 140 -4.91 10.10 9.40
CA SER A 140 -5.43 11.23 10.17
C SER A 140 -6.95 11.25 10.36
N GLY A 141 -7.69 10.35 9.69
CA GLY A 141 -9.15 10.33 9.68
C GLY A 141 -9.78 11.28 8.65
N THR A 142 -8.96 11.95 7.83
CA THR A 142 -9.43 12.82 6.75
C THR A 142 -10.34 12.07 5.76
N CYS A 143 -10.00 10.82 5.41
CA CYS A 143 -10.81 10.01 4.50
C CYS A 143 -12.16 9.66 5.13
N ALA A 144 -12.17 9.09 6.35
CA ALA A 144 -13.39 8.81 7.11
C ALA A 144 -14.32 10.03 7.20
N LYS A 145 -13.78 11.19 7.61
CA LYS A 145 -14.54 12.44 7.70
C LYS A 145 -15.14 12.82 6.34
N GLY A 146 -14.34 12.82 5.28
CA GLY A 146 -14.78 13.17 3.93
C GLY A 146 -15.85 12.22 3.37
N ILE A 147 -15.74 10.92 3.62
CA ILE A 147 -16.75 9.92 3.24
C ILE A 147 -18.05 10.16 4.01
N MET A 148 -17.98 10.35 5.34
CA MET A 148 -19.16 10.57 6.18
C MET A 148 -19.87 11.89 5.86
N ASP A 149 -19.13 12.96 5.58
CA ASP A 149 -19.67 14.24 5.10
C ASP A 149 -20.39 14.06 3.76
N TYR A 150 -19.77 13.34 2.81
CA TYR A 150 -20.39 13.07 1.51
C TYR A 150 -21.69 12.26 1.63
N ILE A 151 -21.68 11.17 2.40
CA ILE A 151 -22.86 10.32 2.60
C ILE A 151 -23.98 11.10 3.29
N LYS A 152 -23.65 11.91 4.30
CA LYS A 152 -24.63 12.76 4.99
C LYS A 152 -25.35 13.72 4.04
N LEU A 153 -24.62 14.28 3.06
CA LEU A 153 -25.15 15.27 2.14
C LEU A 153 -25.87 14.67 0.93
N ASN A 154 -25.45 13.48 0.47
CA ASN A 154 -25.87 12.93 -0.82
C ASN A 154 -26.71 11.66 -0.73
N ALA A 155 -26.77 10.99 0.42
CA ALA A 155 -27.59 9.78 0.60
C ALA A 155 -28.92 10.09 1.32
N PRO A 156 -29.97 9.26 1.14
CA PRO A 156 -31.18 9.37 1.95
C PRO A 156 -30.85 9.34 3.45
N PRO A 157 -31.51 10.15 4.31
CA PRO A 157 -31.16 10.27 5.73
C PRO A 157 -31.08 8.92 6.47
N ARG A 158 -31.93 7.95 6.10
CA ARG A 158 -31.91 6.58 6.67
C ARG A 158 -30.57 5.85 6.49
N VAL A 159 -29.82 6.14 5.42
CA VAL A 159 -28.52 5.51 5.14
C VAL A 159 -27.47 6.05 6.10
N TYR A 160 -27.30 7.38 6.14
CA TYR A 160 -26.37 8.02 7.07
C TYR A 160 -26.76 7.76 8.53
N ASN A 161 -28.04 7.84 8.87
CA ASN A 161 -28.48 7.70 10.26
C ASN A 161 -28.16 6.33 10.85
N ASN A 162 -28.17 5.28 10.03
CA ASN A 162 -27.93 3.89 10.43
C ASN A 162 -26.55 3.36 10.02
N MET A 163 -25.66 4.21 9.49
CA MET A 163 -24.33 3.75 9.09
C MET A 163 -23.42 3.50 10.30
N THR A 164 -22.42 2.66 10.11
CA THR A 164 -21.33 2.47 11.07
C THR A 164 -19.99 2.56 10.33
N TYR A 165 -19.10 3.41 10.81
CA TYR A 165 -17.74 3.58 10.30
C TYR A 165 -16.75 3.18 11.39
N ILE A 166 -15.89 2.22 11.09
CA ILE A 166 -14.92 1.65 12.01
C ILE A 166 -13.55 1.81 11.40
N SER A 167 -12.70 2.63 12.01
CA SER A 167 -11.28 2.63 11.66
C SER A 167 -10.55 1.56 12.45
N VAL A 168 -9.72 0.77 11.79
CA VAL A 168 -8.82 -0.23 12.39
C VAL A 168 -7.41 0.29 12.28
N GLU A 169 -6.81 0.64 13.42
CA GLU A 169 -5.56 1.40 13.49
C GLU A 169 -4.62 0.78 14.53
N ILE A 170 -3.35 0.56 14.18
CA ILE A 170 -2.36 0.02 15.13
C ILE A 170 -1.78 1.14 16.01
N SER A 171 -1.64 2.34 15.46
CA SER A 171 -1.00 3.48 16.10
C SER A 171 -1.92 4.18 17.10
N LEU A 172 -1.43 4.33 18.35
CA LEU A 172 -2.15 5.07 19.38
C LEU A 172 -2.30 6.57 19.02
N SER A 173 -1.27 7.17 18.43
CA SER A 173 -1.27 8.60 18.07
C SER A 173 -2.25 8.88 16.94
N LEU A 174 -2.22 8.08 15.86
CA LEU A 174 -3.16 8.21 14.75
C LEU A 174 -4.60 7.93 15.20
N ALA A 175 -4.81 6.93 16.06
CA ALA A 175 -6.14 6.66 16.60
C ALA A 175 -6.71 7.85 17.40
N LYS A 176 -5.86 8.63 18.08
CA LYS A 176 -6.29 9.86 18.76
C LYS A 176 -6.64 10.94 17.74
N ILE A 177 -5.76 11.20 16.77
CA ILE A 177 -5.96 12.21 15.71
C ILE A 177 -7.25 11.93 14.93
N GLN A 178 -7.52 10.67 14.57
CA GLN A 178 -8.75 10.29 13.86
C GLN A 178 -10.02 10.64 14.63
N ARG A 179 -10.04 10.42 15.96
CA ARG A 179 -11.19 10.80 16.80
C ARG A 179 -11.37 12.31 16.85
N GLU A 180 -10.29 13.07 16.90
CA GLU A 180 -10.31 14.54 16.89
C GLU A 180 -10.83 15.04 15.52
N THR A 181 -10.22 14.61 14.42
CA THR A 181 -10.58 15.00 13.04
C THR A 181 -12.05 14.70 12.72
N VAL A 182 -12.51 13.48 12.98
CA VAL A 182 -13.90 13.10 12.70
C VAL A 182 -14.87 13.75 13.71
N GLY A 183 -14.42 13.95 14.95
CA GLY A 183 -15.19 14.58 16.03
C GLY A 183 -15.46 16.07 15.83
N GLU A 184 -14.74 16.76 14.93
CA GLU A 184 -15.06 18.14 14.51
C GLU A 184 -16.49 18.28 13.99
N VAL A 185 -17.09 17.19 13.50
CA VAL A 185 -18.49 17.14 13.07
C VAL A 185 -19.26 16.28 14.08
N GLN A 186 -19.91 16.94 15.05
CA GLN A 186 -20.55 16.29 16.20
C GLN A 186 -21.49 15.12 15.87
N CYS A 187 -22.22 15.19 14.74
CA CYS A 187 -23.12 14.11 14.34
C CYS A 187 -22.41 12.83 13.85
N HIS A 188 -21.12 12.89 13.55
CA HIS A 188 -20.31 11.72 13.17
C HIS A 188 -19.94 10.88 14.39
N SER A 189 -19.83 11.47 15.59
CA SER A 189 -19.32 10.81 16.79
C SER A 189 -20.09 9.55 17.20
N SER A 190 -21.41 9.50 16.94
CA SER A 190 -22.22 8.31 17.25
C SER A 190 -22.14 7.19 16.19
N ARG A 191 -21.44 7.45 15.08
CA ARG A 191 -21.33 6.55 13.91
C ARG A 191 -19.91 6.12 13.63
N PHE A 192 -18.93 6.85 14.15
CA PHE A 192 -17.51 6.60 13.98
C PHE A 192 -16.88 6.07 15.26
N ARG A 193 -16.04 5.05 15.13
CA ARG A 193 -15.13 4.63 16.20
C ARG A 193 -13.80 4.14 15.64
N VAL A 194 -12.77 4.18 16.48
CA VAL A 194 -11.45 3.64 16.16
C VAL A 194 -11.20 2.43 17.06
N GLU A 195 -10.93 1.29 16.44
CA GLU A 195 -10.60 0.02 17.08
C GLU A 195 -9.09 -0.20 16.96
N ARG A 196 -8.37 -0.05 18.08
CA ARG A 196 -6.90 -0.10 18.09
C ARG A 196 -6.40 -1.55 18.08
N ARG A 197 -6.00 -2.06 16.92
CA ARG A 197 -5.49 -3.43 16.74
C ARG A 197 -4.73 -3.56 15.42
N ASP A 198 -3.90 -4.58 15.31
CA ASP A 198 -3.36 -5.04 14.04
C ASP A 198 -4.46 -5.76 13.24
N ALA A 199 -4.77 -5.27 12.05
CA ALA A 199 -5.77 -5.88 11.17
C ALA A 199 -5.35 -7.29 10.68
N ALA A 200 -4.05 -7.56 10.63
CA ALA A 200 -3.48 -8.86 10.25
C ALA A 200 -3.37 -9.84 11.44
N ASP A 201 -3.71 -9.43 12.66
CA ASP A 201 -3.79 -10.31 13.82
C ASP A 201 -5.23 -10.75 14.09
N ARG A 202 -5.53 -12.02 13.79
CA ARG A 202 -6.85 -12.62 14.03
C ARG A 202 -7.31 -12.49 15.48
N SER A 203 -6.41 -12.50 16.46
CA SER A 203 -6.76 -12.46 17.88
C SER A 203 -7.36 -11.11 18.31
N GLY A 204 -7.01 -10.02 17.60
CA GLY A 204 -7.58 -8.69 17.82
C GLY A 204 -9.01 -8.53 17.30
N TRP A 205 -9.50 -9.49 16.52
CA TRP A 205 -10.87 -9.51 16.00
C TRP A 205 -11.77 -10.39 16.85
N GLY A 206 -13.01 -9.94 17.07
CA GLY A 206 -14.03 -10.72 17.77
C GLY A 206 -14.64 -11.83 16.92
N GLU A 207 -15.94 -12.01 17.10
CA GLU A 207 -16.74 -12.95 16.31
C GLU A 207 -16.82 -12.53 14.83
N VAL A 208 -16.99 -13.53 13.97
CA VAL A 208 -17.14 -13.35 12.52
C VAL A 208 -18.39 -12.50 12.23
N GLN A 209 -18.22 -11.42 11.49
CA GLN A 209 -19.29 -10.50 11.14
C GLN A 209 -19.94 -10.95 9.83
N GLN A 210 -21.18 -11.43 9.92
CA GLN A 210 -21.93 -11.95 8.77
C GLN A 210 -22.68 -10.87 7.97
N GLU A 211 -22.54 -9.60 8.34
CA GLU A 211 -23.18 -8.48 7.66
C GLU A 211 -22.36 -8.05 6.43
N PRO A 212 -23.01 -7.65 5.32
CA PRO A 212 -22.31 -6.97 4.23
C PRO A 212 -21.63 -5.70 4.75
N CYS A 213 -20.38 -5.52 4.39
CA CYS A 213 -19.60 -4.35 4.77
C CYS A 213 -18.63 -3.96 3.67
N TRP A 214 -18.09 -2.75 3.76
CA TRP A 214 -17.00 -2.26 2.94
C TRP A 214 -15.72 -2.27 3.76
N VAL A 215 -14.62 -2.71 3.16
CA VAL A 215 -13.27 -2.56 3.67
C VAL A 215 -12.53 -1.60 2.74
N ILE A 216 -11.88 -0.59 3.33
CA ILE A 216 -11.09 0.42 2.63
C ILE A 216 -9.64 0.29 3.09
N MET A 217 -8.70 0.26 2.14
CA MET A 217 -7.25 0.24 2.38
C MET A 217 -6.59 1.24 1.42
N LEU A 218 -6.07 2.37 1.91
CA LEU A 218 -5.47 3.42 1.07
C LEU A 218 -4.03 3.65 1.53
N GLU A 219 -3.05 3.35 0.66
CA GLU A 219 -1.61 3.41 1.00
C GLU A 219 -1.32 2.60 2.28
N VAL A 220 -1.71 1.33 2.22
CA VAL A 220 -1.52 0.34 3.29
C VAL A 220 -0.71 -0.84 2.77
N LEU A 221 -0.94 -1.27 1.53
CA LEU A 221 -0.39 -2.51 0.99
C LEU A 221 1.10 -2.38 0.71
N ASP A 222 1.54 -1.19 0.31
CA ASP A 222 2.93 -0.84 0.10
C ASP A 222 3.78 -0.97 1.36
N ASN A 223 3.26 -0.61 2.54
CA ASN A 223 4.00 -0.75 3.80
C ASN A 223 3.80 -2.11 4.50
N LEU A 224 3.10 -3.08 3.89
CA LEU A 224 3.00 -4.43 4.46
C LEU A 224 4.31 -5.21 4.26
N PRO A 225 4.83 -5.91 5.29
CA PRO A 225 6.07 -6.66 5.17
C PRO A 225 6.02 -7.73 4.07
N HIS A 226 7.10 -7.81 3.29
CA HIS A 226 7.30 -8.82 2.25
C HIS A 226 8.40 -9.80 2.66
N ASP A 227 8.28 -11.05 2.25
CA ASP A 227 9.39 -12.00 2.27
C ASP A 227 10.19 -11.92 0.97
N LEU A 228 11.48 -12.19 1.05
CA LEU A 228 12.35 -12.31 -0.11
C LEU A 228 12.66 -13.79 -0.36
N ILE A 229 12.47 -14.23 -1.60
CA ILE A 229 12.98 -15.52 -2.08
C ILE A 229 14.09 -15.30 -3.11
N TYR A 230 15.05 -16.22 -3.11
CA TYR A 230 16.23 -16.20 -3.94
C TYR A 230 16.41 -17.52 -4.67
N SER A 231 16.87 -17.47 -5.91
CA SER A 231 17.42 -18.63 -6.60
C SER A 231 18.77 -18.28 -7.21
N LYS A 232 19.74 -19.20 -7.13
CA LYS A 232 21.10 -19.01 -7.66
C LYS A 232 21.10 -18.83 -9.18
N ASP A 233 20.19 -19.52 -9.85
CA ASP A 233 19.99 -19.51 -11.28
C ASP A 233 18.58 -20.02 -11.61
N GLN A 234 18.26 -20.16 -12.89
CA GLN A 234 16.92 -20.50 -13.37
C GLN A 234 16.55 -21.98 -13.22
N VAL A 235 17.48 -22.83 -12.78
CA VAL A 235 17.25 -24.26 -12.57
C VAL A 235 17.37 -24.67 -11.10
N SER A 236 18.03 -23.85 -10.29
CA SER A 236 18.14 -24.04 -8.85
C SER A 236 16.78 -23.85 -8.16
N PRO A 237 16.53 -24.57 -7.04
CA PRO A 237 15.33 -24.37 -6.25
C PRO A 237 15.33 -22.97 -5.61
N TRP A 238 14.12 -22.44 -5.43
CA TRP A 238 13.94 -21.23 -4.63
C TRP A 238 14.26 -21.50 -3.16
N MET A 239 14.95 -20.54 -2.54
CA MET A 239 15.30 -20.48 -1.13
C MET A 239 14.65 -19.27 -0.49
N GLU A 240 14.24 -19.39 0.77
CA GLU A 240 13.80 -18.25 1.57
C GLU A 240 15.02 -17.49 2.10
N VAL A 241 14.91 -16.16 2.12
CA VAL A 241 15.96 -15.28 2.64
C VAL A 241 15.62 -14.88 4.07
N TRP A 242 16.63 -14.97 4.93
CA TRP A 242 16.63 -14.62 6.34
C TRP A 242 17.66 -13.51 6.58
N VAL A 243 17.50 -12.78 7.68
CA VAL A 243 18.46 -11.77 8.12
C VAL A 243 19.14 -12.28 9.38
N GLU A 244 20.47 -12.25 9.39
CA GLU A 244 21.29 -12.61 10.55
C GLU A 244 22.23 -11.47 10.95
N LYS A 245 22.59 -11.42 12.23
CA LYS A 245 23.61 -10.52 12.76
C LYS A 245 24.96 -11.25 12.76
N GLN A 246 25.94 -10.71 12.03
CA GLN A 246 27.29 -11.27 12.03
C GLN A 246 27.98 -11.00 13.36
N VAL A 247 28.48 -12.06 14.00
CA VAL A 247 29.05 -12.01 15.36
C VAL A 247 30.28 -11.12 15.43
N GLU A 248 31.13 -11.12 14.41
CA GLU A 248 32.42 -10.42 14.41
C GLU A 248 32.29 -8.92 14.13
N SER A 249 31.39 -8.52 13.22
CA SER A 249 31.25 -7.15 12.75
C SER A 249 30.02 -6.43 13.31
N GLY A 250 29.05 -7.18 13.86
CA GLY A 250 27.73 -6.66 14.22
C GLY A 250 26.86 -6.21 13.03
N THR A 251 27.32 -6.43 11.79
CA THR A 251 26.58 -6.06 10.58
C THR A 251 25.52 -7.10 10.24
N LEU A 252 24.43 -6.66 9.62
CA LEU A 252 23.40 -7.56 9.14
C LEU A 252 23.79 -8.15 7.78
N SER A 253 23.47 -9.43 7.58
CA SER A 253 23.62 -10.11 6.30
C SER A 253 22.44 -11.03 5.98
N GLU A 254 22.32 -11.36 4.69
CA GLU A 254 21.33 -12.31 4.21
C GLU A 254 21.83 -13.76 4.38
N LEU A 255 20.99 -14.59 5.00
CA LEU A 255 21.16 -16.04 5.09
C LEU A 255 20.10 -16.72 4.21
N TYR A 256 20.49 -17.77 3.48
CA TYR A 256 19.61 -18.48 2.55
C TYR A 256 19.26 -19.87 3.12
N LYS A 257 17.97 -20.19 3.22
CA LYS A 257 17.49 -21.48 3.71
C LYS A 257 16.54 -22.15 2.72
N PRO A 258 16.39 -23.49 2.75
CA PRO A 258 15.38 -24.18 1.98
C PRO A 258 13.99 -23.58 2.24
N LEU A 259 13.15 -23.53 1.20
CA LEU A 259 11.83 -22.94 1.29
C LEU A 259 10.93 -23.81 2.17
N GLU A 260 10.75 -23.40 3.43
CA GLU A 260 10.07 -24.16 4.47
C GLU A 260 8.85 -23.45 5.02
N ASP A 261 8.91 -22.12 5.14
CA ASP A 261 7.86 -21.29 5.72
C ASP A 261 6.51 -21.43 4.99
N SER A 262 5.45 -21.64 5.77
CA SER A 262 4.12 -21.93 5.24
C SER A 262 3.48 -20.73 4.51
N LEU A 263 3.77 -19.50 4.93
CA LEU A 263 3.21 -18.30 4.31
C LEU A 263 3.94 -17.98 2.99
N ILE A 264 5.27 -18.14 2.95
CA ILE A 264 6.09 -18.07 1.74
C ILE A 264 5.61 -19.12 0.73
N LYS A 265 5.45 -20.39 1.13
CA LYS A 265 4.93 -21.47 0.27
C LYS A 265 3.57 -21.13 -0.33
N ARG A 266 2.64 -20.62 0.48
CA ARG A 266 1.30 -20.24 0.03
C ARG A 266 1.36 -19.08 -0.97
N CYS A 267 2.12 -18.02 -0.67
CA CYS A 267 2.27 -16.88 -1.56
C CYS A 267 2.93 -17.28 -2.89
N PHE A 268 3.98 -18.10 -2.83
CA PHE A 268 4.65 -18.63 -4.01
C PHE A 268 3.73 -19.50 -4.87
N LYS A 269 2.89 -20.36 -4.25
CA LYS A 269 1.88 -21.16 -4.96
C LYS A 269 0.89 -20.27 -5.73
N ILE A 270 0.40 -19.19 -5.11
CA ILE A 270 -0.51 -18.24 -5.77
C ILE A 270 0.18 -17.55 -6.95
N LEU A 271 1.44 -17.14 -6.78
CA LEU A 271 2.24 -16.55 -7.85
C LEU A 271 2.47 -17.51 -9.03
N ASP A 272 2.73 -18.79 -8.75
CA ASP A 272 2.93 -19.80 -9.79
C ASP A 272 1.65 -20.11 -10.57
N MET A 273 0.49 -20.06 -9.91
CA MET A 273 -0.82 -20.15 -10.57
C MET A 273 -0.99 -19.07 -11.65
N ASP A 274 -0.57 -17.82 -11.38
CA ASP A 274 -0.63 -16.73 -12.37
C ASP A 274 0.23 -17.03 -13.61
N LYS A 275 1.47 -17.49 -13.38
CA LYS A 275 2.41 -17.83 -14.46
C LYS A 275 1.85 -18.94 -15.35
N SER A 276 1.23 -19.96 -14.75
CA SER A 276 0.62 -21.06 -15.49
C SER A 276 -0.54 -20.58 -16.38
N GLN A 277 -1.40 -19.69 -15.88
CA GLN A 277 -2.50 -19.10 -16.66
C GLN A 277 -2.00 -18.19 -17.77
N ALA A 278 -0.94 -17.40 -17.52
CA ALA A 278 -0.30 -16.56 -18.52
C ALA A 278 0.34 -17.39 -19.65
N THR A 279 0.94 -18.54 -19.32
CA THR A 279 1.52 -19.47 -20.31
C THR A 279 0.50 -20.17 -21.19
N GLN A 280 -0.74 -20.38 -20.71
CA GLN A 280 -1.82 -20.92 -21.55
C GLN A 280 -2.39 -19.90 -22.54
N SER A 281 -2.12 -18.60 -22.33
CA SER A 281 -2.77 -17.49 -23.03
C SER A 281 -1.89 -16.76 -24.05
N GLY A 282 -0.60 -17.11 -24.23
CA GLY A 282 0.29 -16.30 -25.05
C GLY A 282 1.57 -16.99 -25.56
N VAL A 283 1.67 -17.06 -26.89
CA VAL A 283 2.75 -17.63 -27.72
C VAL A 283 4.13 -16.94 -27.55
N ILE A 284 4.31 -16.04 -26.57
CA ILE A 284 5.48 -15.12 -26.49
C ILE A 284 6.51 -15.51 -25.39
N LEU A 285 6.23 -16.46 -24.50
CA LEU A 285 7.18 -16.82 -23.41
C LEU A 285 8.31 -17.79 -23.80
N LYS A 286 8.22 -18.47 -24.96
CA LYS A 286 9.26 -19.44 -25.39
C LYS A 286 10.62 -18.79 -25.68
N ALA A 287 10.67 -17.50 -26.00
CA ALA A 287 11.93 -16.81 -26.31
C ALA A 287 12.79 -16.51 -25.06
N LYS A 288 12.17 -16.23 -23.89
CA LYS A 288 12.90 -16.02 -22.63
C LYS A 288 13.56 -17.31 -22.11
N SER A 289 12.92 -18.45 -22.32
CA SER A 289 13.39 -19.76 -21.85
C SER A 289 14.68 -20.25 -22.51
N ILE A 290 15.02 -19.78 -23.72
CA ILE A 290 16.22 -20.23 -24.44
C ILE A 290 17.44 -19.41 -23.98
N TRP A 291 17.30 -18.09 -23.82
CA TRP A 291 18.38 -17.23 -23.32
C TRP A 291 18.69 -17.42 -21.83
N SER A 292 17.68 -17.78 -21.03
CA SER A 292 17.87 -18.05 -19.60
C SER A 292 18.65 -19.33 -19.31
N LYS A 293 18.79 -20.24 -20.29
CA LYS A 293 19.60 -21.46 -20.18
C LYS A 293 21.07 -21.24 -20.53
N VAL A 294 21.41 -20.15 -21.21
CA VAL A 294 22.77 -19.89 -21.72
C VAL A 294 23.57 -18.96 -20.79
N PHE A 295 22.90 -18.14 -19.98
CA PHE A 295 23.54 -17.30 -18.96
C PHE A 295 22.82 -17.45 -17.61
N PRO A 296 23.29 -18.34 -16.72
CA PRO A 296 22.72 -18.47 -15.38
C PRO A 296 22.84 -17.13 -14.66
N LYS A 297 21.71 -16.63 -14.13
CA LYS A 297 21.67 -15.37 -13.38
C LYS A 297 20.88 -15.56 -12.10
N PRO A 298 21.37 -15.06 -10.96
CA PRO A 298 20.61 -15.04 -9.72
C PRO A 298 19.27 -14.34 -9.90
N GLN A 299 18.24 -14.90 -9.27
CA GLN A 299 16.89 -14.36 -9.28
C GLN A 299 16.49 -13.99 -7.86
N ARG A 300 15.84 -12.84 -7.73
CA ARG A 300 15.29 -12.33 -6.46
C ARG A 300 13.83 -11.94 -6.70
N CYS A 301 12.97 -12.28 -5.77
CA CYS A 301 11.55 -12.06 -5.89
C CYS A 301 10.96 -11.72 -4.52
N TRP A 302 10.35 -10.55 -4.43
CA TRP A 302 9.67 -10.09 -3.23
C TRP A 302 8.22 -10.57 -3.26
N LEU A 303 7.81 -11.24 -2.18
CA LEU A 303 6.51 -11.87 -2.01
C LEU A 303 5.68 -11.06 -1.00
N PRO A 304 4.46 -10.62 -1.37
CA PRO A 304 3.57 -9.82 -0.51
C PRO A 304 2.92 -10.68 0.59
N THR A 305 3.72 -11.32 1.43
CA THR A 305 3.27 -12.25 2.47
C THR A 305 2.46 -11.54 3.56
N GLY A 306 2.81 -10.30 3.93
CA GLY A 306 2.01 -9.46 4.82
C GLY A 306 0.61 -9.16 4.27
N CYS A 307 0.50 -8.84 2.97
CA CYS A 307 -0.78 -8.67 2.29
C CYS A 307 -1.61 -9.96 2.29
N LEU A 308 -0.98 -11.11 1.99
CA LEU A 308 -1.65 -12.41 2.04
C LEU A 308 -2.18 -12.72 3.45
N LYS A 309 -1.37 -12.47 4.49
CA LYS A 309 -1.77 -12.66 5.89
C LYS A 309 -2.97 -11.77 6.25
N LEU A 310 -2.91 -10.49 5.90
CA LEU A 310 -3.98 -9.53 6.13
C LEU A 310 -5.28 -9.98 5.46
N LEU A 311 -5.24 -10.33 4.17
CA LEU A 311 -6.42 -10.77 3.43
C LEU A 311 -7.02 -12.06 4.01
N ASP A 312 -6.20 -13.04 4.44
CA ASP A 312 -6.70 -14.29 5.05
C ASP A 312 -7.47 -14.00 6.35
N VAL A 313 -6.96 -13.07 7.18
CA VAL A 313 -7.64 -12.64 8.41
C VAL A 313 -8.93 -11.87 8.10
N VAL A 314 -8.87 -10.86 7.21
CA VAL A 314 -10.02 -10.00 6.91
C VAL A 314 -11.14 -10.80 6.22
N HIS A 315 -10.84 -11.71 5.29
CA HIS A 315 -11.85 -12.62 4.72
C HIS A 315 -12.41 -13.59 5.77
N GLY A 316 -11.58 -14.03 6.72
CA GLY A 316 -12.01 -14.90 7.82
C GLY A 316 -12.99 -14.23 8.78
N VAL A 317 -12.80 -12.94 9.06
CA VAL A 317 -13.64 -12.19 10.03
C VAL A 317 -14.77 -11.39 9.38
N LEU A 318 -14.63 -10.98 8.12
CA LEU A 318 -15.60 -10.21 7.32
C LEU A 318 -15.93 -10.92 5.99
N PRO A 319 -16.50 -12.14 5.99
CA PRO A 319 -16.65 -12.98 4.79
C PRO A 319 -17.59 -12.42 3.70
N LYS A 320 -18.35 -11.35 4.01
CA LYS A 320 -19.23 -10.65 3.06
C LYS A 320 -18.71 -9.27 2.67
N MET A 321 -17.42 -8.98 2.92
CA MET A 321 -16.85 -7.69 2.57
C MET A 321 -16.82 -7.43 1.05
N SER A 322 -17.08 -6.19 0.69
CA SER A 322 -16.59 -5.53 -0.51
C SER A 322 -15.29 -4.80 -0.17
N LEU A 323 -14.31 -4.80 -1.05
CA LEU A 323 -13.00 -4.20 -0.83
C LEU A 323 -12.76 -3.06 -1.83
N ILE A 324 -12.28 -1.93 -1.31
CA ILE A 324 -11.65 -0.84 -2.07
C ILE A 324 -10.22 -0.74 -1.54
N ALA A 325 -9.24 -0.98 -2.40
CA ALA A 325 -7.84 -0.73 -2.08
C ALA A 325 -7.24 0.26 -3.08
N SER A 326 -6.35 1.15 -2.64
CA SER A 326 -5.56 2.00 -3.55
C SER A 326 -4.12 2.09 -3.09
N ASP A 327 -3.21 1.96 -4.04
CA ASP A 327 -1.78 1.92 -3.75
C ASP A 327 -0.93 2.17 -5.02
N PHE A 328 0.39 2.29 -4.85
CA PHE A 328 1.36 2.38 -5.94
C PHE A 328 1.42 1.07 -6.74
N SER A 329 1.24 1.14 -8.05
CA SER A 329 1.44 0.04 -8.99
C SER A 329 2.89 -0.11 -9.47
N TYR A 330 3.69 0.96 -9.35
CA TYR A 330 5.13 0.93 -9.61
C TYR A 330 5.84 2.03 -8.83
N LEU A 331 7.12 1.80 -8.53
CA LEU A 331 8.00 2.79 -7.91
C LEU A 331 9.11 3.16 -8.90
N PRO A 332 9.39 4.46 -9.13
CA PRO A 332 10.51 4.88 -9.95
C PRO A 332 11.84 4.64 -9.21
N ASP A 333 12.93 4.50 -9.96
CA ASP A 333 14.30 4.56 -9.46
C ASP A 333 14.68 3.53 -8.36
N VAL A 334 13.96 2.41 -8.28
CA VAL A 334 14.28 1.30 -7.36
C VAL A 334 15.65 0.69 -7.69
N THR A 335 16.57 0.75 -6.74
CA THR A 335 17.93 0.17 -6.86
C THR A 335 18.07 -1.19 -6.19
N ILE A 336 17.20 -1.51 -5.22
CA ILE A 336 17.19 -2.80 -4.53
C ILE A 336 16.85 -3.91 -5.55
N PRO A 337 17.63 -5.02 -5.58
CA PRO A 337 17.43 -6.04 -6.59
C PRO A 337 16.21 -6.92 -6.32
N GLY A 338 15.53 -7.30 -7.40
CA GLY A 338 14.48 -8.30 -7.40
C GLY A 338 13.15 -7.82 -8.01
N GLU A 339 12.33 -8.76 -8.44
CA GLU A 339 10.97 -8.46 -8.88
C GLU A 339 10.15 -7.93 -7.69
N ARG A 340 9.44 -6.81 -7.90
CA ARG A 340 8.66 -6.08 -6.88
C ARG A 340 9.50 -5.61 -5.67
N ALA A 341 10.76 -5.26 -5.90
CA ALA A 341 11.63 -4.74 -4.85
C ALA A 341 11.09 -3.44 -4.23
N PRO A 342 11.36 -3.20 -2.93
CA PRO A 342 10.94 -2.00 -2.25
C PRO A 342 11.80 -0.81 -2.63
N LEU A 343 11.26 0.39 -2.39
CA LEU A 343 12.09 1.55 -2.12
C LEU A 343 12.31 1.66 -0.61
N VAL A 344 13.54 1.96 -0.21
CA VAL A 344 13.91 2.21 1.19
C VAL A 344 14.40 3.63 1.27
N SER A 345 13.65 4.51 1.91
CA SER A 345 13.88 5.95 1.83
C SER A 345 13.76 6.61 3.19
N THR A 346 14.73 7.45 3.52
CA THR A 346 14.63 8.36 4.67
C THR A 346 14.49 9.78 4.20
N LYS A 347 13.78 10.59 4.97
CA LYS A 347 13.66 12.02 4.74
C LYS A 347 14.22 12.80 5.92
N LYS A 348 15.10 13.75 5.62
CA LYS A 348 15.71 14.66 6.59
C LYS A 348 15.84 16.03 5.97
N ASP A 349 15.42 17.07 6.70
CA ASP A 349 15.51 18.48 6.28
C ASP A 349 14.88 18.74 4.90
N GLY A 350 13.72 18.12 4.64
CA GLY A 350 12.99 18.24 3.37
C GLY A 350 13.63 17.51 2.18
N ARG A 351 14.72 16.76 2.38
CA ARG A 351 15.39 15.97 1.34
C ARG A 351 15.23 14.47 1.58
N SER A 352 14.89 13.74 0.53
CA SER A 352 14.87 12.27 0.55
C SER A 352 16.24 11.71 0.22
N SER A 353 16.58 10.57 0.80
CA SER A 353 17.78 9.80 0.51
C SER A 353 17.43 8.32 0.56
N ASP A 354 17.75 7.61 -0.51
CA ASP A 354 17.39 6.21 -0.67
C ASP A 354 18.56 5.31 -0.30
N TYR A 355 18.25 4.22 0.40
CA TYR A 355 19.23 3.20 0.76
C TYR A 355 19.38 2.17 -0.36
N SER A 356 20.60 1.67 -0.55
CA SER A 356 20.89 0.59 -1.51
C SER A 356 20.52 -0.80 -0.98
N SER A 357 20.24 -0.91 0.32
CA SER A 357 19.86 -2.16 0.98
C SER A 357 18.76 -1.91 2.01
N TYR A 358 17.82 -2.85 2.12
CA TYR A 358 16.80 -2.82 3.19
C TYR A 358 17.41 -3.12 4.56
N LEU A 359 18.56 -3.79 4.62
CA LEU A 359 19.28 -4.08 5.87
C LEU A 359 19.77 -2.83 6.58
N ASP A 360 19.87 -1.71 5.86
CA ASP A 360 20.30 -0.42 6.42
C ASP A 360 19.15 0.33 7.12
N ALA A 361 17.90 -0.09 6.94
CA ALA A 361 16.73 0.52 7.58
C ALA A 361 16.63 0.07 9.05
N LYS A 362 17.04 0.94 9.97
CA LYS A 362 17.10 0.65 11.42
C LYS A 362 15.99 1.33 12.21
N GLY A 363 14.83 1.50 11.57
CA GLY A 363 13.70 2.28 12.08
C GLY A 363 13.68 3.74 11.65
N ASP A 364 14.65 4.18 10.85
CA ASP A 364 14.84 5.58 10.44
C ASP A 364 14.45 5.88 8.99
N ALA A 365 14.24 4.83 8.20
CA ALA A 365 13.78 4.85 6.81
C ALA A 365 12.45 4.11 6.68
N ASP A 366 11.61 4.60 5.78
CA ASP A 366 10.43 3.87 5.34
C ASP A 366 10.84 2.78 4.34
N ILE A 367 10.08 1.70 4.31
CA ILE A 367 10.22 0.56 3.41
C ILE A 367 8.85 0.33 2.79
N PHE A 368 8.76 0.56 1.48
CA PHE A 368 7.48 0.45 0.78
C PHE A 368 7.63 -0.20 -0.59
N PHE A 369 6.61 -0.96 -0.97
CA PHE A 369 6.63 -1.87 -2.12
C PHE A 369 5.63 -1.42 -3.20
N PRO A 370 5.94 -1.61 -4.49
CA PRO A 370 4.91 -1.52 -5.50
C PRO A 370 3.92 -2.68 -5.35
N THR A 371 2.63 -2.36 -5.33
CA THR A 371 1.55 -3.34 -5.36
C THR A 371 1.38 -3.94 -6.76
N ASP A 372 1.57 -5.25 -6.85
CA ASP A 372 1.16 -6.03 -8.01
C ASP A 372 -0.34 -6.32 -7.93
N PHE A 373 -1.14 -5.47 -8.58
CA PHE A 373 -2.59 -5.53 -8.55
C PHE A 373 -3.17 -6.83 -9.13
N ARG A 374 -2.42 -7.51 -10.01
CA ARG A 374 -2.84 -8.81 -10.53
C ARG A 374 -2.63 -9.91 -9.48
N LEU A 375 -1.49 -9.89 -8.80
CA LEU A 375 -1.24 -10.79 -7.68
C LEU A 375 -2.20 -10.52 -6.51
N LEU A 376 -2.52 -9.26 -6.23
CA LEU A 376 -3.54 -8.86 -5.25
C LEU A 376 -4.90 -9.51 -5.55
N GLU A 377 -5.35 -9.47 -6.80
CA GLU A 377 -6.60 -10.10 -7.22
C GLU A 377 -6.60 -11.61 -6.97
N LEU A 378 -5.50 -12.29 -7.27
CA LEU A 378 -5.37 -13.72 -7.03
C LEU A 378 -5.37 -14.06 -5.54
N MET A 379 -4.69 -13.26 -4.72
CA MET A 379 -4.70 -13.42 -3.27
C MET A 379 -6.09 -13.17 -2.68
N ASP A 380 -6.82 -12.16 -3.16
CA ASP A 380 -8.20 -11.86 -2.75
C ASP A 380 -9.13 -13.05 -3.06
N HIS A 381 -9.07 -13.59 -4.27
CA HIS A 381 -9.85 -14.79 -4.66
C HIS A 381 -9.43 -16.05 -3.90
N TYR A 382 -8.14 -16.19 -3.59
CA TYR A 382 -7.66 -17.31 -2.80
C TYR A 382 -8.18 -17.23 -1.36
N CYS A 383 -8.07 -16.06 -0.72
CA CYS A 383 -8.50 -15.85 0.66
C CYS A 383 -10.03 -15.91 0.81
N SER A 384 -10.79 -15.51 -0.20
CA SER A 384 -12.26 -15.67 -0.24
C SER A 384 -12.73 -17.13 -0.37
N GLY A 385 -11.81 -18.07 -0.53
CA GLY A 385 -12.07 -19.50 -0.66
C GLY A 385 -12.38 -19.98 -2.08
N TRP A 386 -12.30 -19.11 -3.10
CA TRP A 386 -12.56 -19.49 -4.50
C TRP A 386 -11.43 -20.33 -5.11
N LEU A 387 -10.17 -20.02 -4.80
CA LEU A 387 -9.00 -20.70 -5.38
C LEU A 387 -8.29 -21.69 -4.43
N LYS A 388 -8.88 -22.06 -3.28
CA LYS A 388 -8.25 -22.99 -2.32
C LYS A 388 -8.34 -24.45 -2.84
N PRO A 389 -7.22 -25.13 -3.18
CA PRO A 389 -7.26 -26.47 -3.79
C PRO A 389 -7.58 -27.60 -2.80
N ASP A 390 -7.31 -27.39 -1.51
CA ASP A 390 -7.32 -28.46 -0.49
C ASP A 390 -8.65 -28.58 0.28
N LYS A 391 -9.70 -27.85 -0.13
CA LYS A 391 -11.06 -28.13 0.32
C LYS A 391 -11.75 -28.97 -0.74
N ASP A 392 -12.18 -30.14 -0.29
CA ASP A 392 -13.07 -31.08 -0.96
C ASP A 392 -13.90 -30.40 -2.06
N GLN A 393 -13.63 -30.74 -3.34
CA GLN A 393 -14.28 -30.13 -4.52
C GLN A 393 -15.82 -30.30 -4.50
N SER A 394 -16.32 -31.12 -3.59
CA SER A 394 -17.73 -31.31 -3.23
C SER A 394 -18.36 -30.06 -2.58
N SER A 395 -17.57 -29.19 -1.94
CA SER A 395 -18.01 -27.94 -1.34
C SER A 395 -17.58 -26.72 -2.17
N LYS A 396 -18.37 -26.37 -3.19
CA LYS A 396 -18.27 -25.07 -3.90
C LYS A 396 -18.66 -23.89 -2.99
N GLN A 397 -18.07 -23.78 -1.80
CA GLN A 397 -18.34 -22.70 -0.83
C GLN A 397 -17.57 -21.41 -1.14
N GLY A 398 -16.53 -21.47 -1.98
CA GLY A 398 -15.80 -20.29 -2.43
C GLY A 398 -16.67 -19.38 -3.29
N LYS A 399 -16.72 -18.09 -2.96
CA LYS A 399 -17.46 -17.10 -3.75
C LYS A 399 -16.50 -16.44 -4.74
N LYS A 400 -16.78 -16.61 -6.04
CA LYS A 400 -16.17 -15.78 -7.08
C LYS A 400 -16.43 -14.30 -6.74
N ARG A 401 -15.46 -13.45 -6.99
CA ARG A 401 -15.57 -12.01 -6.74
C ARG A 401 -15.54 -11.28 -8.08
N ARG A 402 -16.33 -10.21 -8.21
CA ARG A 402 -16.20 -9.29 -9.34
C ARG A 402 -15.17 -8.25 -8.96
N THR A 403 -14.17 -8.12 -9.81
CA THR A 403 -12.98 -7.33 -9.55
C THR A 403 -12.77 -6.35 -10.69
N ILE A 404 -12.31 -5.15 -10.36
CA ILE A 404 -11.96 -4.11 -11.32
C ILE A 404 -10.67 -3.44 -10.82
N ILE A 405 -9.70 -3.27 -11.72
CA ILE A 405 -8.49 -2.48 -11.47
C ILE A 405 -8.58 -1.24 -12.37
N LEU A 406 -8.51 -0.06 -11.77
CA LEU A 406 -8.57 1.23 -12.45
C LEU A 406 -7.32 2.04 -12.15
N ASP A 407 -6.81 2.77 -13.13
CA ASP A 407 -5.86 3.84 -12.84
C ASP A 407 -6.56 4.93 -12.00
N THR A 408 -5.83 5.62 -11.13
CA THR A 408 -6.40 6.67 -10.27
C THR A 408 -7.16 7.73 -11.06
N SER A 409 -6.67 8.10 -12.25
CA SER A 409 -7.36 9.04 -13.12
C SER A 409 -8.74 8.51 -13.54
N SER A 410 -8.83 7.27 -14.03
CA SER A 410 -10.10 6.65 -14.43
C SER A 410 -11.08 6.50 -13.27
N PHE A 411 -10.59 6.12 -12.08
CA PHE A 411 -11.44 6.05 -10.89
C PHE A 411 -12.02 7.43 -10.52
N MET A 412 -11.16 8.45 -10.51
CA MET A 412 -11.58 9.81 -10.13
C MET A 412 -12.40 10.51 -11.21
N GLU A 413 -12.27 10.14 -12.48
CA GLU A 413 -13.17 10.58 -13.56
C GLU A 413 -14.57 9.95 -13.43
N GLU A 414 -14.65 8.66 -13.08
CA GLU A 414 -15.91 7.93 -12.98
C GLU A 414 -16.70 8.26 -11.70
N PHE A 415 -16.01 8.43 -10.56
CA PHE A 415 -16.65 8.59 -9.26
C PHE A 415 -16.35 9.92 -8.57
N GLY A 416 -15.28 10.61 -8.97
CA GLY A 416 -14.82 11.83 -8.32
C GLY A 416 -15.40 13.11 -8.92
N LEU A 417 -14.81 14.25 -8.53
CA LEU A 417 -15.11 15.57 -9.09
C LEU A 417 -13.82 16.23 -9.61
N PRO A 418 -13.27 15.80 -10.76
CA PRO A 418 -11.99 16.32 -11.26
C PRO A 418 -11.95 17.83 -11.46
N SER A 419 -13.10 18.48 -11.70
CA SER A 419 -13.19 19.94 -11.80
C SER A 419 -12.73 20.65 -10.52
N LYS A 420 -12.79 20.00 -9.36
CA LYS A 420 -12.40 20.57 -8.06
C LYS A 420 -10.91 20.49 -7.77
N THR A 421 -10.18 19.63 -8.47
CA THR A 421 -8.72 19.49 -8.37
C THR A 421 -7.99 20.10 -9.58
N ARG A 422 -8.71 20.76 -10.48
CA ARG A 422 -8.16 21.39 -11.70
C ARG A 422 -7.62 22.80 -11.44
N THR A 423 -6.45 23.12 -11.98
CA THR A 423 -5.85 24.46 -12.00
C THR A 423 -6.42 25.34 -13.11
N LYS A 424 -6.10 26.64 -13.11
CA LYS A 424 -6.67 27.61 -14.05
C LYS A 424 -6.36 27.30 -15.52
N ASP A 425 -5.18 26.77 -15.81
CA ASP A 425 -4.76 26.39 -17.16
C ASP A 425 -5.27 25.01 -17.61
N GLY A 426 -6.05 24.33 -16.76
CA GLY A 426 -6.64 23.02 -17.07
C GLY A 426 -5.86 21.81 -16.55
N TYR A 427 -4.64 21.98 -16.05
CA TYR A 427 -3.86 20.90 -15.43
C TYR A 427 -4.57 20.36 -14.18
N ASN A 428 -4.52 19.06 -13.96
CA ASN A 428 -5.14 18.41 -12.82
C ASN A 428 -4.14 17.48 -12.13
N PRO A 429 -3.47 17.92 -11.04
CA PRO A 429 -2.46 17.10 -10.38
C PRO A 429 -2.95 15.71 -9.96
N LEU A 430 -4.23 15.56 -9.56
CA LEU A 430 -4.79 14.26 -9.19
C LEU A 430 -4.86 13.29 -10.37
N LEU A 431 -5.19 13.78 -11.57
CA LEU A 431 -5.29 12.93 -12.75
C LEU A 431 -3.95 12.79 -13.50
N ASP A 432 -3.14 13.85 -13.47
CA ASP A 432 -1.96 13.99 -14.33
C ASP A 432 -0.66 13.48 -13.68
N ASP A 433 -0.54 13.57 -12.35
CA ASP A 433 0.70 13.20 -11.65
C ASP A 433 0.62 11.82 -10.96
N PHE A 434 -0.56 11.39 -10.49
CA PHE A 434 -0.74 10.12 -9.73
C PHE A 434 -0.85 8.88 -10.64
N LYS A 435 -0.12 8.86 -11.74
CA LYS A 435 -0.14 7.80 -12.78
C LYS A 435 0.41 6.47 -12.29
N ASN A 436 1.20 6.49 -11.22
CA ASN A 436 1.76 5.30 -10.62
C ASN A 436 0.84 4.67 -9.58
N THR A 437 -0.37 5.19 -9.34
CA THR A 437 -1.33 4.63 -8.38
C THR A 437 -2.55 4.06 -9.07
N LYS A 438 -3.16 3.03 -8.45
CA LYS A 438 -4.37 2.39 -8.96
C LYS A 438 -5.38 2.16 -7.84
N PHE A 439 -6.63 1.94 -8.24
CA PHE A 439 -7.70 1.44 -7.40
C PHE A 439 -8.02 -0.01 -7.76
N TYR A 440 -8.18 -0.84 -6.73
CA TYR A 440 -8.71 -2.19 -6.79
C TYR A 440 -10.08 -2.22 -6.12
N LEU A 441 -11.10 -2.58 -6.88
CA LEU A 441 -12.46 -2.79 -6.38
C LEU A 441 -12.77 -4.27 -6.46
N SER A 442 -13.27 -4.86 -5.37
CA SER A 442 -13.63 -6.27 -5.32
C SER A 442 -14.92 -6.47 -4.55
N VAL A 443 -15.95 -7.02 -5.18
CA VAL A 443 -17.26 -7.25 -4.55
C VAL A 443 -17.68 -8.72 -4.64
N PRO A 444 -18.38 -9.28 -3.62
CA PRO A 444 -18.90 -10.64 -3.69
C PRO A 444 -19.89 -10.80 -4.86
N THR A 445 -19.80 -11.90 -5.62
CA THR A 445 -20.89 -12.24 -6.55
C THR A 445 -22.02 -12.90 -5.76
N HIS A 446 -23.15 -12.22 -5.61
CA HIS A 446 -24.37 -12.82 -5.07
C HIS A 446 -25.13 -13.68 -6.09
N ASN A 447 -24.67 -13.72 -7.35
CA ASN A 447 -25.27 -14.54 -8.40
C ASN A 447 -24.72 -15.98 -8.33
N ILE A 448 -25.29 -16.80 -7.46
CA ILE A 448 -25.46 -18.22 -7.76
C ILE A 448 -26.96 -18.34 -8.02
N LYS A 449 -27.34 -18.44 -9.30
CA LYS A 449 -28.67 -18.88 -9.68
C LYS A 449 -28.88 -20.33 -9.24
#